data_AF-A0A2V5SJ34-F1
#
_entry.id   AF-A0A2V5SJ34-F1
#
_cell.length_a   1.000
_cell.length_b   1.000
_cell.length_c   1.000
_cell.angle_alpha   90.00
_cell.angle_beta   90.00
_cell.angle_gamma   90.00
#
_symmetry.space_group_name_H-M   'P 1'
#
loop_
_entity.id
_entity.type
_entity.pdbx_description
1 polymer ?
#
loop_
_entity_poly.entity_id
_entity_poly.type
_entity_poly.pdbx_seq_one_letter_code
_entity_poly.pdbx_strand_id
1 'polypeptide(L)'
;MSKCDLHIHSRYSARSEEWLFRRFDFPDSYSDPKELHRQSLERGMNYVTITDHDTIDGCLQIIDLPHTFISEQVTTYFPQDPCKLHILVWGISQEQHGKIEGVRDNIFELQHYLQIAQIAHAVAHPLYSINGQLDASHLERLILLFKHFEGINGLRDALLSDLAQILLRQLTPEKIDVFANRHNLAPAHAEPWKKIFIGGSDDHGGQFAASAFTETPDAESATKFLEYVRSGDCSARGHGGTPLALSHGFYNTVACFIEDHFHEKLGPSAALLEKMFSRFMEGRDPTEFTLAEKASLAGQAVLSGKIFDLFKPANVSLWKELSGYFARPEVKAKLAERLDAVSEPERRTFLMANMVAEQLTFRFFKKFVQQIGSGNMVESMQAISAIAPILVILTP
;
A
#
# COMPACT_ATOMS: atom_id res chain seq x y z
N MET A 1 -2.16 2.91 -28.25
CA MET A 1 -1.33 3.26 -27.08
C MET A 1 -1.08 2.00 -26.25
N SER A 2 0.14 1.82 -25.73
CA SER A 2 0.48 0.72 -24.82
C SER A 2 0.46 1.16 -23.36
N LYS A 3 0.02 0.30 -22.44
CA LYS A 3 -0.17 0.59 -21.02
C LYS A 3 0.52 -0.43 -20.11
N CYS A 4 1.06 0.03 -18.99
CA CYS A 4 1.60 -0.81 -17.93
C CYS A 4 1.43 -0.13 -16.57
N ASP A 5 1.00 -0.88 -15.56
CA ASP A 5 1.11 -0.47 -14.17
C ASP A 5 2.57 -0.68 -13.72
N LEU A 6 3.30 0.42 -13.51
CA LEU A 6 4.75 0.40 -13.25
C LEU A 6 5.11 0.37 -11.75
N HIS A 7 4.13 0.31 -10.85
CA HIS A 7 4.37 0.22 -9.42
C HIS A 7 3.28 -0.63 -8.79
N ILE A 8 3.59 -1.87 -8.44
CA ILE A 8 2.63 -2.82 -7.87
C ILE A 8 3.35 -3.91 -7.09
N HIS A 9 2.74 -4.37 -6.00
CA HIS A 9 3.39 -5.27 -5.04
C HIS A 9 2.65 -6.59 -4.88
N SER A 10 3.43 -7.65 -4.76
CA SER A 10 2.96 -9.00 -4.47
C SER A 10 3.37 -9.43 -3.07
N ARG A 11 2.95 -10.63 -2.67
CA ARG A 11 3.36 -11.26 -1.40
C ARG A 11 4.88 -11.39 -1.17
N TYR A 12 5.70 -11.15 -2.20
CA TYR A 12 7.15 -11.20 -2.09
C TYR A 12 7.76 -9.87 -1.62
N SER A 13 6.99 -8.78 -1.58
CA SER A 13 7.37 -7.59 -0.83
C SER A 13 7.46 -7.90 0.67
N ALA A 14 8.69 -7.97 1.19
CA ALA A 14 8.94 -8.35 2.57
C ALA A 14 8.60 -7.22 3.56
N ARG A 15 8.00 -7.61 4.70
CA ARG A 15 7.74 -6.90 5.97
C ARG A 15 7.50 -5.39 5.92
N SER A 16 6.29 -5.01 6.37
CA SER A 16 5.90 -3.62 6.65
C SER A 16 6.98 -2.84 7.44
N GLU A 17 7.21 -1.59 7.04
CA GLU A 17 8.33 -0.78 7.51
C GLU A 17 8.27 -0.37 8.99
N GLU A 18 7.07 -0.40 9.57
CA GLU A 18 6.84 -0.14 10.98
C GLU A 18 7.52 -1.18 11.87
N TRP A 19 8.25 -0.70 12.88
CA TRP A 19 9.04 -1.55 13.77
C TRP A 19 8.21 -2.62 14.49
N LEU A 20 6.93 -2.31 14.77
CA LEU A 20 6.04 -3.23 15.46
C LEU A 20 5.60 -4.38 14.53
N PHE A 21 5.32 -4.11 13.26
CA PHE A 21 4.89 -5.10 12.27
C PHE A 21 6.03 -6.06 11.90
N ARG A 22 7.27 -5.58 11.87
CA ARG A 22 8.48 -6.43 11.74
C ARG A 22 8.61 -7.48 12.85
N ARG A 23 8.11 -7.19 14.07
CA ARG A 23 8.19 -8.10 15.22
C ARG A 23 7.17 -9.24 15.17
N PHE A 24 6.14 -9.11 14.34
CA PHE A 24 5.07 -10.10 14.18
C PHE A 24 5.03 -10.74 12.78
N ASP A 25 6.07 -10.53 11.96
CA ASP A 25 6.19 -11.10 10.60
C ASP A 25 5.03 -10.75 9.65
N PHE A 26 4.48 -9.55 9.81
CA PHE A 26 3.37 -9.05 8.99
C PHE A 26 3.89 -8.69 7.58
N PRO A 27 3.41 -9.34 6.50
CA PRO A 27 3.87 -9.04 5.15
C PRO A 27 3.28 -7.71 4.67
N ASP A 28 3.85 -7.12 3.63
CA ASP A 28 3.42 -5.82 3.10
C ASP A 28 2.27 -5.96 2.08
N SER A 29 2.17 -7.12 1.44
CA SER A 29 1.14 -7.52 0.48
C SER A 29 0.85 -9.01 0.63
N TYR A 30 -0.37 -9.44 0.26
CA TYR A 30 -0.74 -10.86 0.15
C TYR A 30 -1.11 -11.27 -1.28
N SER A 31 -1.00 -10.34 -2.23
CA SER A 31 -1.40 -10.54 -3.62
C SER A 31 -0.56 -11.63 -4.29
N ASP A 32 -1.24 -12.59 -4.93
CA ASP A 32 -0.56 -13.62 -5.72
C ASP A 32 -0.07 -13.04 -7.06
N PRO A 33 1.21 -13.21 -7.43
CA PRO A 33 1.75 -12.68 -8.69
C PRO A 33 0.95 -13.07 -9.95
N LYS A 34 0.46 -14.32 -10.04
CA LYS A 34 -0.27 -14.80 -11.22
C LYS A 34 -1.66 -14.17 -11.30
N GLU A 35 -2.27 -13.94 -10.15
CA GLU A 35 -3.54 -13.22 -10.07
C GLU A 35 -3.37 -11.74 -10.44
N LEU A 36 -2.31 -11.07 -9.96
CA LEU A 36 -1.97 -9.71 -10.38
C LEU A 36 -1.75 -9.61 -11.90
N HIS A 37 -1.07 -10.60 -12.50
CA HIS A 37 -0.88 -10.68 -13.95
C HIS A 37 -2.21 -10.77 -14.70
N ARG A 38 -3.05 -11.74 -14.32
CA ARG A 38 -4.39 -11.93 -14.91
C ARG A 38 -5.22 -10.66 -14.83
N GLN A 39 -5.29 -10.08 -13.64
CA GLN A 39 -6.09 -8.89 -13.37
C GLN A 39 -5.58 -7.65 -14.12
N SER A 40 -4.26 -7.48 -14.25
CA SER A 40 -3.68 -6.36 -14.98
C SER A 40 -4.09 -6.39 -16.46
N LEU A 41 -4.04 -7.57 -17.08
CA LEU A 41 -4.50 -7.76 -18.45
C LEU A 41 -6.01 -7.51 -18.60
N GLU A 42 -6.83 -8.01 -17.66
CA GLU A 42 -8.28 -7.77 -17.64
C GLU A 42 -8.65 -6.30 -17.48
N ARG A 43 -7.82 -5.53 -16.76
CA ARG A 43 -7.94 -4.07 -16.61
C ARG A 43 -7.32 -3.30 -17.78
N GLY A 44 -6.89 -3.99 -18.84
CA GLY A 44 -6.48 -3.39 -20.10
C GLY A 44 -5.02 -2.95 -20.13
N MET A 45 -4.16 -3.46 -19.25
CA MET A 45 -2.72 -3.31 -19.39
C MET A 45 -2.20 -4.19 -20.53
N ASN A 46 -1.25 -3.67 -21.31
CA ASN A 46 -0.61 -4.41 -22.41
C ASN A 46 0.63 -5.15 -21.94
N TYR A 47 1.29 -4.62 -20.91
CA TYR A 47 2.46 -5.22 -20.27
C TYR A 47 2.24 -5.33 -18.76
N VAL A 48 2.88 -6.32 -18.15
CA VAL A 48 2.77 -6.61 -16.72
C VAL A 48 4.15 -6.66 -16.10
N THR A 49 4.27 -6.08 -14.92
CA THR A 49 5.44 -6.25 -14.06
C THR A 49 5.01 -6.21 -12.60
N ILE A 50 5.93 -6.52 -11.70
CA ILE A 50 5.77 -6.42 -10.25
C ILE A 50 7.02 -5.73 -9.73
N THR A 51 6.88 -4.80 -8.80
CA THR A 51 7.98 -4.00 -8.24
C THR A 51 8.12 -4.27 -6.76
N ASP A 52 8.32 -5.54 -6.40
CA ASP A 52 8.48 -5.91 -4.99
C ASP A 52 9.69 -5.23 -4.34
N HIS A 53 9.61 -5.01 -3.03
CA HIS A 53 10.67 -4.35 -2.27
C HIS A 53 11.96 -5.17 -2.25
N ASP A 54 13.02 -4.63 -2.85
CA ASP A 54 14.37 -5.20 -2.85
C ASP A 54 14.46 -6.67 -3.31
N THR A 55 13.50 -7.13 -4.11
CA THR A 55 13.47 -8.50 -4.64
C THR A 55 12.75 -8.56 -5.99
N ILE A 56 13.14 -9.53 -6.81
CA ILE A 56 12.50 -9.87 -8.09
C ILE A 56 11.66 -11.14 -8.02
N ASP A 57 11.52 -11.76 -6.86
CA ASP A 57 10.90 -13.09 -6.71
C ASP A 57 9.46 -13.14 -7.22
N GLY A 58 8.67 -12.08 -7.01
CA GLY A 58 7.33 -11.95 -7.56
C GLY A 58 7.31 -11.98 -9.09
N CYS A 59 8.22 -11.25 -9.73
CA CYS A 59 8.40 -11.30 -11.19
C CYS A 59 8.83 -12.69 -11.67
N LEU A 60 9.70 -13.39 -10.95
CA LEU A 60 10.14 -14.74 -11.33
C LEU A 60 8.98 -15.75 -11.32
N GLN A 61 7.91 -15.52 -10.55
CA GLN A 61 6.71 -16.36 -10.59
C GLN A 61 5.87 -16.21 -11.87
N ILE A 62 6.05 -15.11 -12.61
CA ILE A 62 5.24 -14.75 -13.78
C ILE A 62 6.07 -14.51 -15.05
N ILE A 63 7.39 -14.73 -15.00
CA ILE A 63 8.29 -14.39 -16.12
C ILE A 63 8.01 -15.20 -17.39
N ASP A 64 7.48 -16.42 -17.25
CA ASP A 64 7.07 -17.28 -18.36
C ASP A 64 5.69 -16.91 -18.93
N LEU A 65 4.97 -15.97 -18.29
CA LEU A 65 3.69 -15.47 -18.77
C LEU A 65 3.88 -14.37 -19.83
N PRO A 66 2.94 -14.22 -20.78
CA PRO A 66 3.07 -13.26 -21.86
C PRO A 66 3.09 -11.81 -21.34
N HIS A 67 3.81 -10.96 -22.07
CA HIS A 67 3.91 -9.52 -21.84
C HIS A 67 4.52 -9.12 -20.48
N THR A 68 5.26 -10.02 -19.84
CA THR A 68 5.91 -9.79 -18.55
C THR A 68 7.34 -9.29 -18.71
N PHE A 69 7.80 -8.44 -17.79
CA PHE A 69 9.23 -8.13 -17.60
C PHE A 69 9.56 -7.99 -16.11
N ILE A 70 10.83 -8.17 -15.75
CA ILE A 70 11.31 -8.13 -14.36
C ILE A 70 11.56 -6.68 -13.92
N SER A 71 11.10 -6.35 -12.73
CA SER A 71 11.27 -5.05 -12.09
C SER A 71 11.40 -5.23 -10.57
N GLU A 72 11.74 -4.16 -9.87
CA GLU A 72 11.78 -4.12 -8.40
C GLU A 72 11.63 -2.67 -7.92
N GLN A 73 11.26 -2.49 -6.65
CA GLN A 73 11.38 -1.21 -5.96
C GLN A 73 12.57 -1.28 -5.01
N VAL A 74 13.60 -0.50 -5.32
CA VAL A 74 14.88 -0.50 -4.61
C VAL A 74 14.84 0.51 -3.48
N THR A 75 15.05 0.06 -2.25
CA THR A 75 15.32 0.91 -1.10
C THR A 75 16.77 1.38 -1.14
N THR A 76 16.98 2.69 -1.01
CA THR A 76 18.28 3.34 -1.05
C THR A 76 18.35 4.51 -0.07
N TYR A 77 19.55 5.07 0.09
CA TYR A 77 19.88 6.10 1.07
C TYR A 77 20.86 7.10 0.48
N PHE A 78 20.82 8.35 0.96
CA PHE A 78 21.99 9.20 0.82
C PHE A 78 23.08 8.74 1.81
N PRO A 79 24.38 8.84 1.45
CA PRO A 79 25.46 8.47 2.36
C PRO A 79 25.35 9.20 3.70
N GLN A 80 25.45 8.44 4.80
CA GLN A 80 25.36 8.94 6.18
C GLN A 80 24.00 9.59 6.53
N ASP A 81 22.97 9.35 5.71
CA ASP A 81 21.62 9.87 5.88
C ASP A 81 20.66 8.67 6.06
N PRO A 82 19.98 8.54 7.21
CA PRO A 82 19.10 7.41 7.45
C PRO A 82 17.76 7.50 6.70
N CYS A 83 17.49 8.58 5.95
CA CYS A 83 16.25 8.72 5.20
C CYS A 83 16.16 7.63 4.14
N LYS A 84 15.12 6.80 4.22
CA LYS A 84 14.81 5.82 3.19
C LYS A 84 14.25 6.51 1.96
N LEU A 85 14.67 6.05 0.79
CA LEU A 85 14.20 6.49 -0.51
C LEU A 85 13.92 5.27 -1.37
N HIS A 86 12.88 5.32 -2.19
CA HIS A 86 12.52 4.22 -3.08
C HIS A 86 12.71 4.61 -4.55
N ILE A 87 13.44 3.78 -5.28
CA ILE A 87 13.66 3.92 -6.73
C ILE A 87 13.03 2.72 -7.43
N LEU A 88 12.06 2.97 -8.31
CA LEU A 88 11.50 1.95 -9.20
C LEU A 88 12.50 1.69 -10.32
N VAL A 89 12.76 0.42 -10.61
CA VAL A 89 13.62 0.00 -11.73
C VAL A 89 12.91 -1.08 -12.54
N TRP A 90 13.00 -1.00 -13.86
CA TRP A 90 12.21 -1.83 -14.76
C TRP A 90 13.02 -2.46 -15.89
N GLY A 91 12.60 -3.65 -16.30
CA GLY A 91 13.21 -4.40 -17.41
C GLY A 91 14.62 -4.89 -17.10
N ILE A 92 14.87 -5.25 -15.84
CA ILE A 92 16.18 -5.72 -15.39
C ILE A 92 16.34 -7.24 -15.61
N SER A 93 17.57 -7.72 -15.64
CA SER A 93 17.90 -9.14 -15.56
C SER A 93 18.24 -9.53 -14.12
N GLN A 94 18.27 -10.84 -13.83
CA GLN A 94 18.72 -11.35 -12.52
C GLN A 94 20.16 -10.92 -12.20
N GLU A 95 21.04 -10.84 -13.21
CA GLU A 95 22.41 -10.33 -13.03
C GLU A 95 22.41 -8.83 -12.67
N GLN A 96 21.54 -8.05 -13.30
CA GLN A 96 21.41 -6.62 -12.98
C GLN A 96 20.83 -6.41 -11.58
N HIS A 97 19.86 -7.21 -11.14
CA HIS A 97 19.36 -7.22 -9.76
C HIS A 97 20.50 -7.44 -8.75
N GLY A 98 21.32 -8.49 -8.92
CA GLY A 98 22.47 -8.72 -8.03
C GLY A 98 23.50 -7.58 -8.01
N LYS A 99 23.66 -6.84 -9.12
CA LYS A 99 24.48 -5.62 -9.15
C LYS A 99 23.83 -4.46 -8.41
N ILE A 100 22.51 -4.29 -8.55
CA ILE A 100 21.73 -3.28 -7.83
C ILE A 100 21.84 -3.52 -6.32
N GLU A 101 21.67 -4.77 -5.87
CA GLU A 101 21.84 -5.15 -4.46
C GLU A 101 23.20 -4.71 -3.91
N GLY A 102 24.26 -4.85 -4.70
CA GLY A 102 25.62 -4.45 -4.31
C GLY A 102 25.86 -2.95 -4.18
N VAL A 103 25.02 -2.09 -4.77
CA VAL A 103 25.21 -0.62 -4.80
C VAL A 103 24.05 0.17 -4.18
N ARG A 104 22.94 -0.48 -3.83
CA ARG A 104 21.71 0.21 -3.41
C ARG A 104 21.83 0.99 -2.11
N ASP A 105 22.79 0.69 -1.24
CA ASP A 105 22.97 1.41 0.03
C ASP A 105 23.51 2.84 -0.17
N ASN A 106 23.92 3.20 -1.38
CA ASN A 106 24.34 4.54 -1.76
C ASN A 106 23.65 4.99 -3.05
N ILE A 107 22.71 5.93 -2.93
CA ILE A 107 21.92 6.41 -4.07
C ILE A 107 22.78 6.99 -5.20
N PHE A 108 23.97 7.52 -4.92
CA PHE A 108 24.87 8.03 -5.96
C PHE A 108 25.48 6.89 -6.78
N GLU A 109 25.86 5.79 -6.13
CA GLU A 109 26.38 4.60 -6.82
C GLU A 109 25.27 3.88 -7.58
N LEU A 110 24.10 3.73 -6.95
CA LEU A 110 22.90 3.20 -7.60
C LEU A 110 22.55 4.02 -8.85
N GLN A 111 22.42 5.34 -8.73
CA GLN A 111 22.07 6.20 -9.85
C GLN A 111 23.09 6.11 -10.99
N HIS A 112 24.38 6.09 -10.66
CA HIS A 112 25.45 5.94 -11.65
C HIS A 112 25.35 4.61 -12.40
N TYR A 113 25.13 3.51 -11.67
CA TYR A 113 24.94 2.19 -12.28
C TYR A 113 23.72 2.13 -13.19
N LEU A 114 22.56 2.64 -12.72
CA LEU A 114 21.32 2.67 -13.50
C LEU A 114 21.50 3.44 -14.83
N GLN A 115 22.25 4.53 -14.82
CA GLN A 115 22.58 5.26 -16.05
C GLN A 115 23.48 4.47 -17.00
N ILE A 116 24.60 3.91 -16.51
CA ILE A 116 25.53 3.14 -17.37
C ILE A 116 24.84 1.91 -17.95
N ALA A 117 24.06 1.20 -17.13
CA ALA A 117 23.32 0.02 -17.55
C ALA A 117 22.07 0.36 -18.38
N GLN A 118 21.77 1.64 -18.58
CA GLN A 118 20.60 2.12 -19.33
C GLN A 118 19.27 1.54 -18.81
N ILE A 119 19.16 1.33 -17.50
CA ILE A 119 17.97 0.76 -16.87
C ILE A 119 16.89 1.85 -16.79
N ALA A 120 15.65 1.51 -17.16
CA ALA A 120 14.52 2.42 -16.97
C ALA A 120 14.20 2.51 -15.48
N HIS A 121 14.07 3.72 -14.94
CA HIS A 121 13.89 3.94 -13.51
C HIS A 121 13.19 5.26 -13.20
N ALA A 122 12.58 5.36 -12.02
CA ALA A 122 12.00 6.59 -11.49
C ALA A 122 12.04 6.64 -9.96
N VAL A 123 11.96 7.85 -9.41
CA VAL A 123 11.72 8.03 -7.97
C VAL A 123 10.27 7.68 -7.65
N ALA A 124 10.05 6.73 -6.74
CA ALA A 124 8.71 6.39 -6.24
C ALA A 124 8.19 7.48 -5.30
N HIS A 125 6.87 7.73 -5.32
CA HIS A 125 6.12 8.58 -4.38
C HIS A 125 6.95 9.71 -3.73
N PRO A 126 7.45 10.68 -4.52
CA PRO A 126 8.59 11.54 -4.12
C PRO A 126 8.32 12.52 -2.97
N LEU A 127 7.07 12.61 -2.50
CA LEU A 127 6.65 13.44 -1.35
C LEU A 127 6.20 12.60 -0.15
N TYR A 128 6.29 11.28 -0.22
CA TYR A 128 5.91 10.38 0.86
C TYR A 128 7.11 10.09 1.76
N SER A 129 6.96 10.36 3.06
CA SER A 129 8.01 10.14 4.05
C SER A 129 7.94 8.72 4.60
N ILE A 130 8.71 7.83 3.97
CA ILE A 130 8.78 6.39 4.24
C ILE A 130 9.06 6.08 5.72
N ASN A 131 10.09 6.71 6.31
CA ASN A 131 10.47 6.51 7.70
C ASN A 131 10.43 7.81 8.53
N GLY A 132 9.65 8.81 8.10
CA GLY A 132 9.48 10.08 8.80
C GLY A 132 10.66 11.05 8.69
N GLN A 133 11.66 10.78 7.84
CA GLN A 133 12.90 11.57 7.73
C GLN A 133 13.01 12.38 6.44
N LEU A 134 12.06 12.22 5.52
CA LEU A 134 12.06 12.97 4.26
C LEU A 134 11.92 14.47 4.52
N ASP A 135 12.79 15.25 3.90
CA ASP A 135 12.77 16.71 3.92
C ASP A 135 12.96 17.31 2.51
N ALA A 136 12.93 18.64 2.41
CA ALA A 136 13.12 19.34 1.13
C ALA A 136 14.51 19.11 0.51
N SER A 137 15.57 18.95 1.32
CA SER A 137 16.94 18.68 0.84
C SER A 137 17.01 17.35 0.09
N HIS A 138 16.29 16.33 0.55
CA HIS A 138 16.18 15.05 -0.17
C HIS A 138 15.56 15.23 -1.55
N LEU A 139 14.43 15.92 -1.63
CA LEU A 139 13.74 16.15 -2.90
C LEU A 139 14.61 16.94 -3.89
N GLU A 140 15.31 17.98 -3.42
CA GLU A 140 16.22 18.77 -4.26
C GLU A 140 17.39 17.93 -4.81
N ARG A 141 18.00 17.08 -3.99
CA ARG A 141 19.04 16.14 -4.42
C ARG A 141 18.49 15.11 -5.42
N LEU A 142 17.31 14.56 -5.18
CA LEU A 142 16.62 13.65 -6.12
C LEU A 142 16.33 14.33 -7.46
N ILE A 143 15.92 15.60 -7.46
CA ILE A 143 15.74 16.40 -8.67
C ILE A 143 17.03 16.51 -9.47
N LEU A 144 18.19 16.60 -8.83
CA LEU A 144 19.47 16.64 -9.54
C LEU A 144 19.85 15.26 -10.12
N LEU A 145 19.53 14.19 -9.41
CA LEU A 145 19.93 12.82 -9.76
C LEU A 145 19.02 12.13 -10.78
N PHE A 146 17.72 12.42 -10.76
CA PHE A 146 16.73 11.68 -11.52
C PHE A 146 15.88 12.57 -12.44
N LYS A 147 15.53 12.00 -13.59
CA LYS A 147 14.67 12.63 -14.60
C LYS A 147 13.20 12.23 -14.47
N HIS A 148 12.96 10.98 -14.06
CA HIS A 148 11.63 10.38 -13.96
C HIS A 148 11.18 10.31 -12.51
N PHE A 149 9.92 10.66 -12.29
CA PHE A 149 9.26 10.65 -11.00
C PHE A 149 7.89 10.01 -11.13
N GLU A 150 7.47 9.27 -10.11
CA GLU A 150 6.08 8.89 -9.96
C GLU A 150 5.22 10.14 -9.78
N GLY A 151 4.42 10.45 -10.79
CA GLY A 151 3.51 11.60 -10.81
C GLY A 151 2.09 11.24 -10.41
N ILE A 152 1.70 9.97 -10.52
CA ILE A 152 0.41 9.44 -10.05
C ILE A 152 0.68 8.13 -9.32
N ASN A 153 0.36 8.10 -8.03
CA ASN A 153 0.44 6.89 -7.20
C ASN A 153 -0.98 6.51 -6.75
N GLY A 154 -1.42 5.29 -7.08
CA GLY A 154 -2.78 4.81 -6.81
C GLY A 154 -3.07 4.44 -5.35
N LEU A 155 -2.05 4.34 -4.49
CA LEU A 155 -2.20 4.04 -3.05
C LEU A 155 -2.22 5.32 -2.21
N ARG A 156 -1.42 6.31 -2.59
CA ARG A 156 -1.24 7.57 -1.85
C ARG A 156 -2.28 8.61 -2.23
N ASP A 157 -2.58 9.51 -1.29
CA ASP A 157 -3.52 10.63 -1.50
C ASP A 157 -3.21 11.38 -2.81
N ALA A 158 -4.25 11.57 -3.64
CA ALA A 158 -4.15 12.29 -4.91
C ALA A 158 -3.53 13.70 -4.77
N LEU A 159 -3.70 14.37 -3.62
CA LEU A 159 -3.07 15.66 -3.35
C LEU A 159 -1.54 15.60 -3.40
N LEU A 160 -0.93 14.49 -2.96
CA LEU A 160 0.53 14.31 -3.05
C LEU A 160 0.98 14.17 -4.50
N SER A 161 0.21 13.44 -5.31
CA SER A 161 0.45 13.31 -6.76
C SER A 161 0.35 14.66 -7.46
N ASP A 162 -0.70 15.43 -7.18
CA ASP A 162 -0.92 16.76 -7.75
C ASP A 162 0.19 17.74 -7.35
N LEU A 163 0.54 17.77 -6.07
CA LEU A 163 1.61 18.63 -5.56
C LEU A 163 2.96 18.28 -6.19
N ALA A 164 3.30 16.98 -6.29
CA ALA A 164 4.54 16.53 -6.92
C ALA A 164 4.60 16.99 -8.38
N GLN A 165 3.52 16.80 -9.15
CA GLN A 165 3.45 17.25 -10.53
C GLN A 165 3.59 18.76 -10.68
N ILE A 166 2.92 19.56 -9.82
CA ILE A 166 3.02 21.01 -9.84
C ILE A 166 4.45 21.46 -9.56
N LEU A 167 5.06 20.97 -8.48
CA LEU A 167 6.41 21.36 -8.06
C LEU A 167 7.44 21.02 -9.15
N LEU A 168 7.38 19.81 -9.69
CA LEU A 168 8.34 19.30 -10.66
C LEU A 168 8.17 19.93 -12.06
N ARG A 169 6.94 20.33 -12.45
CA ARG A 169 6.71 21.08 -13.71
C ARG A 169 7.15 22.54 -13.64
N GLN A 170 7.21 23.12 -12.45
CA GLN A 170 7.61 24.52 -12.22
C GLN A 170 9.12 24.70 -11.99
N LEU A 171 9.91 23.65 -12.22
CA LEU A 171 11.37 23.76 -12.21
C LEU A 171 11.84 24.61 -13.39
N THR A 172 12.88 25.40 -13.13
CA THR A 172 13.55 26.23 -14.14
C THR A 172 15.05 25.98 -14.09
N PRO A 173 15.82 26.29 -15.15
CA PRO A 173 17.28 26.19 -15.11
C PRO A 173 17.89 26.87 -13.87
N GLU A 174 17.39 28.05 -13.50
CA GLU A 174 17.89 28.82 -12.36
C GLU A 174 17.65 28.10 -11.02
N LYS A 175 16.48 27.44 -10.86
CA LYS A 175 16.22 26.62 -9.67
C LYS A 175 17.17 25.43 -9.60
N ILE A 176 17.46 24.79 -10.74
CA ILE A 176 18.43 23.70 -10.79
C ILE A 176 19.81 24.21 -10.36
N ASP A 177 20.27 25.36 -10.85
CA ASP A 177 21.55 25.93 -10.45
C ASP A 177 21.60 26.23 -8.95
N VAL A 178 20.50 26.74 -8.37
CA VAL A 178 20.39 26.94 -6.92
C VAL A 178 20.54 25.61 -6.16
N PHE A 179 19.84 24.56 -6.59
CA PHE A 179 19.94 23.24 -5.95
C PHE A 179 21.35 22.64 -6.10
N ALA A 180 21.93 22.71 -7.30
CA ALA A 180 23.24 22.17 -7.60
C ALA A 180 24.33 22.83 -6.75
N ASN A 181 24.28 24.16 -6.62
CA ASN A 181 25.21 24.91 -5.78
C ASN A 181 25.00 24.63 -4.28
N ARG A 182 23.75 24.56 -3.82
CA ARG A 182 23.42 24.29 -2.41
C ARG A 182 23.94 22.93 -1.96
N HIS A 183 23.78 21.91 -2.80
CA HIS A 183 24.12 20.53 -2.47
C HIS A 183 25.50 20.11 -2.94
N ASN A 184 26.24 21.01 -3.62
CA ASN A 184 27.49 20.70 -4.30
C ASN A 184 27.38 19.43 -5.18
N LEU A 185 26.29 19.36 -5.95
CA LEU A 185 25.88 18.18 -6.70
C LEU A 185 25.47 18.58 -8.12
N ALA A 186 26.22 18.13 -9.11
CA ALA A 186 25.87 18.40 -10.51
C ALA A 186 24.64 17.58 -10.93
N PRO A 187 23.74 18.13 -11.78
CA PRO A 187 22.66 17.34 -12.35
C PRO A 187 23.20 16.19 -13.20
N ALA A 188 22.58 15.01 -13.08
CA ALA A 188 23.06 13.80 -13.75
C ALA A 188 22.50 13.62 -15.17
N HIS A 189 21.62 14.49 -15.64
CA HIS A 189 20.96 14.39 -16.94
C HIS A 189 20.75 15.75 -17.58
N ALA A 190 20.60 15.75 -18.91
CA ALA A 190 20.33 16.95 -19.69
C ALA A 190 18.93 17.52 -19.40
N GLU A 191 18.80 18.83 -19.55
CA GLU A 191 17.58 19.60 -19.27
C GLU A 191 16.94 19.22 -17.91
N PRO A 192 17.70 19.28 -16.79
CA PRO A 192 17.28 18.71 -15.52
C PRO A 192 16.02 19.32 -14.91
N TRP A 193 15.60 20.49 -15.37
CA TRP A 193 14.32 21.11 -15.01
C TRP A 193 13.10 20.49 -15.72
N LYS A 194 13.30 19.69 -16.78
CA LYS A 194 12.23 18.98 -17.49
C LYS A 194 12.08 17.56 -16.93
N LYS A 195 11.06 17.37 -16.09
CA LYS A 195 10.75 16.07 -15.48
C LYS A 195 9.75 15.28 -16.29
N ILE A 196 9.85 13.96 -16.19
CA ILE A 196 8.93 13.00 -16.80
C ILE A 196 8.15 12.30 -15.70
N PHE A 197 6.87 12.11 -15.93
CA PHE A 197 5.97 11.47 -14.97
C PHE A 197 5.57 10.08 -15.42
N ILE A 198 5.72 9.12 -14.51
CA ILE A 198 5.16 7.78 -14.60
C ILE A 198 3.99 7.64 -13.62
N GLY A 199 3.15 6.65 -13.84
CA GLY A 199 2.10 6.26 -12.92
C GLY A 199 2.13 4.77 -12.61
N GLY A 200 1.73 4.42 -11.40
CA GLY A 200 1.52 3.06 -10.95
C GLY A 200 0.58 3.00 -9.76
N SER A 201 -0.06 1.86 -9.54
CA SER A 201 -1.09 1.70 -8.51
C SER A 201 -0.53 1.72 -7.10
N ASP A 202 0.74 1.31 -6.93
CA ASP A 202 1.37 1.02 -5.64
C ASP A 202 0.50 0.04 -4.82
N ASP A 203 -0.27 -0.82 -5.50
CA ASP A 203 -1.25 -1.69 -4.86
C ASP A 203 -0.57 -2.84 -4.14
N HIS A 204 -0.92 -3.02 -2.87
CA HIS A 204 -0.48 -4.11 -2.02
C HIS A 204 -1.62 -5.12 -1.73
N GLY A 205 -2.87 -4.76 -2.05
CA GLY A 205 -4.06 -5.54 -1.71
C GLY A 205 -4.64 -6.38 -2.84
N GLY A 206 -4.21 -6.18 -4.09
CA GLY A 206 -4.75 -6.84 -5.27
C GLY A 206 -6.07 -6.25 -5.76
N GLN A 207 -6.62 -5.25 -5.07
CA GLN A 207 -7.92 -4.66 -5.41
C GLN A 207 -7.78 -3.45 -6.35
N PHE A 208 -6.71 -2.68 -6.19
CA PHE A 208 -6.49 -1.42 -6.91
C PHE A 208 -5.41 -1.51 -7.99
N ALA A 209 -4.94 -2.71 -8.31
CA ALA A 209 -4.05 -2.94 -9.45
C ALA A 209 -4.58 -2.22 -10.71
N ALA A 210 -3.67 -1.55 -11.43
CA ALA A 210 -3.96 -0.72 -12.62
C ALA A 210 -4.88 0.50 -12.40
N SER A 211 -5.14 0.91 -11.16
CA SER A 211 -5.85 2.18 -10.84
C SER A 211 -5.08 3.43 -11.31
N ALA A 212 -3.76 3.33 -11.30
CA ALA A 212 -2.83 4.24 -11.95
C ALA A 212 -1.84 3.44 -12.79
N PHE A 213 -1.39 4.02 -13.90
CA PHE A 213 -0.55 3.33 -14.87
C PHE A 213 0.21 4.33 -15.75
N THR A 214 1.17 3.83 -16.51
CA THR A 214 1.93 4.58 -17.50
C THR A 214 1.50 4.19 -18.91
N GLU A 215 1.29 5.18 -19.76
CA GLU A 215 0.92 5.01 -21.16
C GLU A 215 2.02 5.53 -22.09
N THR A 216 2.29 4.80 -23.17
CA THR A 216 3.25 5.15 -24.24
C THR A 216 2.55 5.07 -25.60
N PRO A 217 3.17 5.53 -26.70
CA PRO A 217 2.80 5.08 -28.04
C PRO A 217 2.74 3.55 -28.14
N ASP A 218 2.12 3.03 -29.21
CA ASP A 218 2.04 1.59 -29.43
C ASP A 218 3.45 0.98 -29.50
N ALA A 219 3.73 0.10 -28.54
CA ALA A 219 4.98 -0.63 -28.44
C ALA A 219 4.74 -2.09 -28.83
N GLU A 220 5.60 -2.62 -29.71
CA GLU A 220 5.57 -4.01 -30.17
C GLU A 220 6.23 -5.00 -29.18
N SER A 221 6.92 -4.49 -28.15
CA SER A 221 7.55 -5.28 -27.10
C SER A 221 7.71 -4.50 -25.79
N ALA A 222 7.92 -5.21 -24.69
CA ALA A 222 8.24 -4.61 -23.38
C ALA A 222 9.53 -3.76 -23.45
N THR A 223 10.54 -4.23 -24.20
CA THR A 223 11.75 -3.45 -24.46
C THR A 223 11.43 -2.12 -25.11
N LYS A 224 10.58 -2.12 -26.15
CA LYS A 224 10.18 -0.88 -26.84
C LYS A 224 9.35 0.04 -25.94
N PHE A 225 8.47 -0.53 -25.12
CA PHE A 225 7.72 0.21 -24.10
C PHE A 225 8.68 0.93 -23.13
N LEU A 226 9.67 0.22 -22.59
CA LEU A 226 10.65 0.80 -21.66
C LEU A 226 11.61 1.79 -22.33
N GLU A 227 11.90 1.64 -23.63
CA GLU A 227 12.61 2.68 -24.39
C GLU A 227 11.83 3.99 -24.44
N TYR A 228 10.52 3.94 -24.65
CA TYR A 228 9.65 5.13 -24.63
C TYR A 228 9.61 5.75 -23.23
N VAL A 229 9.47 4.92 -22.19
CA VAL A 229 9.55 5.39 -20.79
C VAL A 229 10.87 6.10 -20.56
N ARG A 230 12.02 5.49 -20.90
CA ARG A 230 13.36 6.06 -20.68
C ARG A 230 13.62 7.35 -21.47
N SER A 231 13.10 7.46 -22.70
CA SER A 231 13.23 8.67 -23.51
C SER A 231 12.30 9.80 -23.06
N GLY A 232 11.22 9.45 -22.34
CA GLY A 232 10.19 10.37 -21.87
C GLY A 232 8.98 10.50 -22.76
N ASP A 233 8.82 9.61 -23.75
CA ASP A 233 7.64 9.52 -24.60
C ASP A 233 6.54 8.70 -23.91
N CYS A 234 6.15 9.15 -22.72
CA CYS A 234 5.18 8.49 -21.87
C CYS A 234 4.33 9.49 -21.08
N SER A 235 3.24 9.02 -20.50
CA SER A 235 2.38 9.81 -19.63
C SER A 235 1.80 8.98 -18.50
N ALA A 236 1.87 9.51 -17.28
CA ALA A 236 1.12 8.98 -16.15
C ALA A 236 -0.39 9.15 -16.38
N ARG A 237 -1.17 8.10 -16.09
CA ARG A 237 -2.62 8.04 -16.24
C ARG A 237 -3.25 7.32 -15.03
N GLY A 238 -4.58 7.38 -14.97
CA GLY A 238 -5.37 6.83 -13.86
C GLY A 238 -5.62 7.87 -12.78
N HIS A 239 -5.79 7.41 -11.54
CA HIS A 239 -6.18 8.25 -10.41
C HIS A 239 -5.25 8.04 -9.22
N GLY A 240 -4.97 9.11 -8.48
CA GLY A 240 -4.32 8.99 -7.19
C GLY A 240 -5.21 8.22 -6.19
N GLY A 241 -4.57 7.68 -5.17
CA GLY A 241 -5.26 6.98 -4.10
C GLY A 241 -6.21 7.86 -3.30
N THR A 242 -7.12 7.19 -2.62
CA THR A 242 -8.03 7.77 -1.64
C THR A 242 -7.74 7.14 -0.29
N PRO A 243 -8.18 7.73 0.84
CA PRO A 243 -8.08 7.07 2.15
C PRO A 243 -8.69 5.66 2.16
N LEU A 244 -9.68 5.39 1.30
CA LEU A 244 -10.24 4.07 1.08
C LEU A 244 -9.22 3.09 0.48
N ALA A 245 -8.45 3.48 -0.53
CA ALA A 245 -7.45 2.63 -1.17
C ALA A 245 -6.34 2.21 -0.19
N LEU A 246 -5.78 3.18 0.55
CA LEU A 246 -4.78 2.94 1.60
C LEU A 246 -5.29 1.97 2.66
N SER A 247 -6.52 2.20 3.12
CA SER A 247 -7.12 1.39 4.16
C SER A 247 -7.40 -0.04 3.71
N HIS A 248 -7.93 -0.25 2.50
CA HIS A 248 -8.18 -1.59 1.96
C HIS A 248 -6.90 -2.40 1.79
N GLY A 249 -5.80 -1.80 1.30
CA GLY A 249 -4.49 -2.46 1.22
C GLY A 249 -4.00 -2.93 2.60
N PHE A 250 -4.10 -2.07 3.61
CA PHE A 250 -3.75 -2.42 5.00
C PHE A 250 -4.65 -3.53 5.58
N TYR A 251 -5.97 -3.41 5.44
CA TYR A 251 -6.93 -4.35 6.05
C TYR A 251 -6.98 -5.71 5.36
N ASN A 252 -6.80 -5.79 4.04
CA ASN A 252 -6.66 -7.06 3.34
C ASN A 252 -5.45 -7.84 3.89
N THR A 253 -4.34 -7.12 4.08
CA THR A 253 -3.12 -7.69 4.67
C THR A 253 -3.35 -8.19 6.10
N VAL A 254 -4.12 -7.44 6.91
CA VAL A 254 -4.55 -7.89 8.25
C VAL A 254 -5.42 -9.14 8.19
N ALA A 255 -6.39 -9.20 7.28
CA ALA A 255 -7.30 -10.33 7.15
C ALA A 255 -6.55 -11.61 6.75
N CYS A 256 -5.71 -11.57 5.72
CA CYS A 256 -4.92 -12.71 5.27
C CYS A 256 -3.91 -13.18 6.34
N PHE A 257 -3.27 -12.26 7.07
CA PHE A 257 -2.39 -12.61 8.19
C PHE A 257 -3.11 -13.41 9.28
N ILE A 258 -4.36 -13.04 9.60
CA ILE A 258 -5.17 -13.77 10.58
C ILE A 258 -5.49 -15.19 10.07
N GLU A 259 -5.85 -15.34 8.79
CA GLU A 259 -6.16 -16.66 8.21
C GLU A 259 -4.96 -17.62 8.23
N ASP A 260 -3.78 -17.10 7.89
CA ASP A 260 -2.54 -17.89 7.85
C ASP A 260 -2.05 -18.31 9.25
N HIS A 261 -2.04 -17.39 10.22
CA HIS A 261 -1.46 -17.65 11.55
C HIS A 261 -2.40 -18.39 12.51
N PHE A 262 -3.72 -18.27 12.34
CA PHE A 262 -4.68 -18.91 13.23
C PHE A 262 -5.32 -20.19 12.63
N HIS A 263 -4.97 -20.55 11.39
CA HIS A 263 -5.52 -21.71 10.66
C HIS A 263 -7.06 -21.76 10.62
N GLU A 264 -7.72 -20.63 10.81
CA GLU A 264 -9.15 -20.46 10.63
C GLU A 264 -9.40 -19.86 9.25
N LYS A 265 -9.88 -20.67 8.29
CA LYS A 265 -10.43 -20.12 7.04
C LYS A 265 -11.66 -19.27 7.41
N LEU A 266 -11.64 -17.96 7.16
CA LEU A 266 -12.81 -17.12 7.38
C LEU A 266 -13.96 -17.53 6.46
N GLY A 267 -13.70 -18.32 5.41
CA GLY A 267 -14.73 -18.97 4.59
C GLY A 267 -15.68 -17.95 3.94
N PRO A 268 -16.95 -18.31 3.66
CA PRO A 268 -17.92 -17.37 3.07
C PRO A 268 -18.19 -16.12 3.92
N SER A 269 -17.82 -16.14 5.21
CA SER A 269 -17.87 -14.98 6.11
C SER A 269 -16.78 -13.94 5.84
N ALA A 270 -15.72 -14.26 5.08
CA ALA A 270 -14.69 -13.31 4.67
C ALA A 270 -15.26 -12.23 3.75
N ALA A 271 -16.01 -12.61 2.71
CA ALA A 271 -16.68 -11.68 1.80
C ALA A 271 -17.75 -10.84 2.52
N LEU A 272 -18.37 -11.38 3.58
CA LEU A 272 -19.28 -10.63 4.44
C LEU A 272 -18.54 -9.61 5.30
N LEU A 273 -17.41 -10.01 5.90
CA LEU A 273 -16.54 -9.14 6.66
C LEU A 273 -16.04 -8.00 5.76
N GLU A 274 -15.46 -8.33 4.62
CA GLU A 274 -14.97 -7.42 3.59
C GLU A 274 -16.04 -6.41 3.17
N LYS A 275 -17.29 -6.86 2.99
CA LYS A 275 -18.40 -5.99 2.60
C LYS A 275 -18.94 -5.12 3.74
N MET A 276 -18.95 -5.63 4.97
CA MET A 276 -19.26 -4.84 6.17
C MET A 276 -18.17 -3.81 6.42
N PHE A 277 -16.90 -4.16 6.20
CA PHE A 277 -15.74 -3.29 6.34
C PHE A 277 -15.66 -2.25 5.22
N SER A 278 -15.92 -2.61 3.96
CA SER A 278 -16.05 -1.67 2.84
C SER A 278 -17.11 -0.62 3.15
N ARG A 279 -18.28 -1.04 3.66
CA ARG A 279 -19.35 -0.10 4.06
C ARG A 279 -18.94 0.79 5.23
N PHE A 280 -18.28 0.22 6.23
CA PHE A 280 -17.71 0.97 7.35
C PHE A 280 -16.71 2.04 6.88
N MET A 281 -15.84 1.69 5.93
CA MET A 281 -14.83 2.58 5.34
C MET A 281 -15.41 3.62 4.36
N GLU A 282 -16.57 3.33 3.78
CA GLU A 282 -17.38 4.28 3.01
C GLU A 282 -18.23 5.21 3.92
N GLY A 283 -18.13 5.09 5.24
CA GLY A 283 -18.91 5.87 6.21
C GLY A 283 -20.40 5.48 6.28
N ARG A 284 -20.76 4.30 5.79
CA ARG A 284 -22.12 3.74 5.77
C ARG A 284 -22.32 2.75 6.94
N ASP A 285 -23.57 2.50 7.35
CA ASP A 285 -23.86 1.54 8.41
C ASP A 285 -23.42 0.13 7.97
N PRO A 286 -22.44 -0.50 8.65
CA PRO A 286 -21.93 -1.82 8.28
C PRO A 286 -22.97 -2.94 8.46
N THR A 287 -24.12 -2.65 9.07
CA THR A 287 -25.18 -3.62 9.38
C THR A 287 -26.41 -3.53 8.46
N GLU A 288 -26.47 -2.56 7.55
CA GLU A 288 -27.61 -2.36 6.64
C GLU A 288 -27.58 -3.31 5.42
N PHE A 289 -28.03 -4.55 5.58
CA PHE A 289 -28.13 -5.49 4.45
C PHE A 289 -29.42 -5.31 3.65
N THR A 290 -29.31 -5.30 2.31
CA THR A 290 -30.46 -5.39 1.40
C THR A 290 -31.14 -6.77 1.50
N LEU A 291 -32.41 -6.86 1.08
CA LEU A 291 -33.16 -8.13 1.11
C LEU A 291 -32.49 -9.24 0.30
N ALA A 292 -31.87 -8.91 -0.84
CA ALA A 292 -31.12 -9.85 -1.66
C ALA A 292 -29.87 -10.39 -0.93
N GLU A 293 -29.19 -9.52 -0.16
CA GLU A 293 -28.01 -9.89 0.62
C GLU A 293 -28.37 -10.75 1.83
N LYS A 294 -29.49 -10.46 2.51
CA LYS A 294 -30.03 -11.29 3.60
C LYS A 294 -30.43 -12.69 3.09
N ALA A 295 -30.98 -12.80 1.89
CA ALA A 295 -31.34 -14.07 1.28
C ALA A 295 -30.10 -14.92 0.90
N SER A 296 -29.05 -14.28 0.37
CA SER A 296 -27.76 -14.92 0.09
C SER A 296 -27.10 -15.46 1.38
N LEU A 297 -27.14 -14.67 2.46
CA LEU A 297 -26.66 -15.03 3.81
C LEU A 297 -27.40 -16.25 4.38
N ALA A 298 -28.74 -16.28 4.25
CA ALA A 298 -29.55 -17.39 4.71
C ALA A 298 -29.27 -18.67 3.91
N GLY A 299 -29.11 -18.57 2.60
CA GLY A 299 -28.75 -19.69 1.74
C GLY A 299 -27.39 -20.31 2.09
N GLN A 300 -26.37 -19.47 2.35
CA GLN A 300 -25.02 -19.92 2.73
C GLN A 300 -24.95 -20.51 4.15
N ALA A 301 -25.74 -19.99 5.09
CA ALA A 301 -25.84 -20.53 6.45
C ALA A 301 -26.49 -21.92 6.49
N VAL A 302 -27.46 -22.18 5.61
CA VAL A 302 -28.11 -23.49 5.46
C VAL A 302 -27.20 -24.49 4.76
N LEU A 303 -26.49 -24.07 3.71
CA LEU A 303 -25.57 -24.93 2.93
C LEU A 303 -24.32 -25.36 3.71
N SER A 304 -23.83 -24.54 4.65
CA SER A 304 -22.62 -24.84 5.41
C SER A 304 -22.85 -25.72 6.65
N GLY A 305 -24.10 -26.01 7.03
CA GLY A 305 -24.44 -26.85 8.19
C GLY A 305 -24.04 -26.25 9.56
N LYS A 306 -23.50 -25.03 9.59
CA LYS A 306 -22.89 -24.40 10.78
C LYS A 306 -23.86 -23.65 11.69
N ILE A 307 -25.18 -23.82 11.51
CA ILE A 307 -26.21 -23.16 12.35
C ILE A 307 -25.97 -23.47 13.84
N PHE A 308 -25.44 -24.64 14.19
CA PHE A 308 -25.27 -25.07 15.58
C PHE A 308 -23.96 -24.63 16.27
N ASP A 309 -22.89 -24.29 15.53
CA ASP A 309 -21.63 -23.84 16.15
C ASP A 309 -21.69 -22.38 16.61
N LEU A 310 -22.64 -21.58 16.11
CA LEU A 310 -22.92 -20.21 16.57
C LEU A 310 -23.57 -20.13 17.97
N PHE A 311 -23.97 -21.28 18.55
CA PHE A 311 -24.69 -21.37 19.82
C PHE A 311 -23.90 -22.04 20.96
N LYS A 312 -22.60 -22.35 20.79
CA LYS A 312 -21.77 -22.83 21.91
C LYS A 312 -21.34 -21.67 22.83
N PRO A 313 -21.45 -21.78 24.17
CA PRO A 313 -21.25 -20.64 25.08
C PRO A 313 -19.78 -20.23 25.31
N ALA A 314 -18.80 -20.93 24.76
CA ALA A 314 -17.38 -20.74 25.10
C ALA A 314 -16.60 -19.84 24.12
N ASN A 315 -17.12 -19.57 22.91
CA ASN A 315 -16.47 -18.69 21.93
C ASN A 315 -17.38 -17.50 21.62
N VAL A 316 -17.49 -16.56 22.56
CA VAL A 316 -18.07 -15.25 22.27
C VAL A 316 -17.07 -14.48 21.40
N SER A 317 -17.20 -14.65 20.08
CA SER A 317 -16.46 -13.92 19.07
C SER A 317 -16.45 -12.42 19.41
N LEU A 318 -15.25 -11.82 19.41
CA LEU A 318 -15.00 -10.38 19.59
C LEU A 318 -16.02 -9.53 18.80
N TRP A 319 -16.39 -10.01 17.61
CA TRP A 319 -17.34 -9.41 16.68
C TRP A 319 -18.79 -9.38 17.16
N LYS A 320 -19.26 -10.41 17.88
CA LYS A 320 -20.63 -10.44 18.41
C LYS A 320 -20.83 -9.39 19.51
N GLU A 321 -19.77 -9.10 20.24
CA GLU A 321 -19.80 -8.14 21.34
C GLU A 321 -19.54 -6.71 20.86
N LEU A 322 -18.65 -6.51 19.88
CA LEU A 322 -18.49 -5.24 19.18
C LEU A 322 -19.79 -4.86 18.46
N SER A 323 -20.38 -5.77 17.69
CA SER A 323 -21.66 -5.52 17.02
C SER A 323 -22.78 -5.27 18.03
N GLY A 324 -22.81 -6.02 19.15
CA GLY A 324 -23.73 -5.76 20.25
C GLY A 324 -23.53 -4.40 20.95
N TYR A 325 -22.30 -3.87 21.02
CA TYR A 325 -21.99 -2.55 21.56
C TYR A 325 -22.40 -1.43 20.61
N PHE A 326 -22.01 -1.53 19.33
CA PHE A 326 -22.40 -0.56 18.29
C PHE A 326 -23.89 -0.62 17.95
N ALA A 327 -24.59 -1.71 18.27
CA ALA A 327 -26.04 -1.79 18.19
C ALA A 327 -26.77 -1.04 19.31
N ARG A 328 -26.09 -0.59 20.38
CA ARG A 328 -26.73 0.09 21.51
C ARG A 328 -27.27 1.46 21.08
N PRO A 329 -28.51 1.82 21.45
CA PRO A 329 -29.11 3.10 21.05
C PRO A 329 -28.27 4.32 21.45
N GLU A 330 -27.67 4.30 22.63
CA GLU A 330 -26.82 5.37 23.16
C GLU A 330 -25.53 5.54 22.35
N VAL A 331 -24.93 4.42 21.94
CA VAL A 331 -23.70 4.41 21.12
C VAL A 331 -24.03 4.89 19.71
N LYS A 332 -25.15 4.43 19.14
CA LYS A 332 -25.64 4.92 17.83
C LYS A 332 -25.93 6.42 17.85
N ALA A 333 -26.57 6.93 18.90
CA ALA A 333 -26.85 8.35 19.05
C ALA A 333 -25.56 9.19 19.17
N LYS A 334 -24.58 8.71 19.94
CA LYS A 334 -23.28 9.38 20.08
C LYS A 334 -22.43 9.32 18.80
N LEU A 335 -22.54 8.23 18.03
CA LEU A 335 -21.98 8.14 16.68
C LEU A 335 -22.65 9.16 15.77
N ALA A 336 -23.98 9.17 15.69
CA ALA A 336 -24.74 10.10 14.84
C ALA A 336 -24.41 11.55 15.17
N GLU A 337 -24.36 11.94 16.45
CA GLU A 337 -23.99 13.29 16.89
C GLU A 337 -22.59 13.72 16.43
N ARG A 338 -21.60 12.81 16.50
CA ARG A 338 -20.21 13.11 16.07
C ARG A 338 -20.03 13.09 14.56
N LEU A 339 -20.86 12.34 13.84
CA LEU A 339 -20.71 12.10 12.41
C LEU A 339 -21.58 13.04 11.57
N ASP A 340 -22.78 13.41 12.05
CA ASP A 340 -23.70 14.30 11.34
C ASP A 340 -23.16 15.73 11.23
N ALA A 341 -22.28 16.14 12.14
CA ALA A 341 -21.55 17.41 12.07
C ALA A 341 -20.38 17.41 11.07
N VAL A 342 -20.09 16.27 10.44
CA VAL A 342 -18.94 16.08 9.54
C VAL A 342 -19.44 15.60 8.18
N SER A 343 -19.30 16.46 7.16
CA SER A 343 -19.72 16.17 5.78
C SER A 343 -18.68 15.34 5.01
N GLU A 344 -17.42 15.38 5.44
CA GLU A 344 -16.29 14.69 4.78
C GLU A 344 -16.28 13.19 5.15
N PRO A 345 -16.45 12.27 4.17
CA PRO A 345 -16.50 10.83 4.42
C PRO A 345 -15.23 10.28 5.10
N GLU A 346 -14.08 10.88 4.80
CA GLU A 346 -12.76 10.47 5.31
C GLU A 346 -12.63 10.79 6.81
N ARG A 347 -13.08 11.98 7.21
CA ARG A 347 -13.08 12.41 8.61
C ARG A 347 -14.13 11.67 9.43
N ARG A 348 -15.28 11.32 8.84
CA ARG A 348 -16.26 10.40 9.46
C ARG A 348 -15.64 9.03 9.74
N THR A 349 -14.89 8.51 8.77
CA THR A 349 -14.22 7.20 8.85
C THR A 349 -13.12 7.19 9.91
N PHE A 350 -12.28 8.23 9.96
CA PHE A 350 -11.27 8.40 11.01
C PHE A 350 -11.91 8.44 12.42
N LEU A 351 -13.00 9.18 12.60
CA LEU A 351 -13.73 9.23 13.88
C LEU A 351 -14.32 7.88 14.27
N MET A 352 -14.85 7.12 13.31
CA MET A 352 -15.35 5.76 13.54
C MET A 352 -14.24 4.78 13.89
N ALA A 353 -13.12 4.79 13.16
CA ALA A 353 -11.94 3.97 13.44
C ALA A 353 -11.39 4.26 14.84
N ASN A 354 -11.30 5.55 15.21
CA ASN A 354 -10.93 5.97 16.56
C ASN A 354 -11.83 5.35 17.63
N MET A 355 -13.14 5.42 17.43
CA MET A 355 -14.11 4.86 18.38
C MET A 355 -14.04 3.33 18.49
N VAL A 356 -13.82 2.61 17.38
CA VAL A 356 -13.65 1.15 17.39
C VAL A 356 -12.40 0.77 18.17
N ALA A 357 -11.29 1.45 17.90
CA ALA A 357 -10.03 1.14 18.54
C ALA A 357 -9.97 1.62 20.01
N GLU A 358 -10.64 2.71 20.39
CA GLU A 358 -10.87 3.10 21.80
C GLU A 358 -11.60 1.98 22.57
N GLN A 359 -12.65 1.39 21.98
CA GLN A 359 -13.43 0.33 22.61
C GLN A 359 -12.66 -0.97 22.75
N LEU A 360 -11.94 -1.34 21.69
CA LEU A 360 -11.05 -2.50 21.70
C LEU A 360 -9.96 -2.34 22.78
N THR A 361 -9.30 -1.17 22.81
CA THR A 361 -8.29 -0.82 23.81
C THR A 361 -8.85 -0.91 25.23
N PHE A 362 -10.02 -0.30 25.49
CA PHE A 362 -10.68 -0.34 26.80
C PHE A 362 -11.00 -1.78 27.24
N ARG A 363 -11.47 -2.62 26.32
CA ARG A 363 -11.82 -4.02 26.59
C ARG A 363 -10.60 -4.86 26.93
N PHE A 364 -9.55 -4.77 26.13
CA PHE A 364 -8.33 -5.52 26.37
C PHE A 364 -7.61 -5.03 27.63
N PHE A 365 -7.66 -3.72 27.92
CA PHE A 365 -7.18 -3.16 29.17
C PHE A 365 -7.99 -3.68 30.38
N LYS A 366 -9.32 -3.77 30.28
CA LYS A 366 -10.16 -4.37 31.32
C LYS A 366 -9.83 -5.84 31.54
N LYS A 367 -9.64 -6.62 30.46
CA LYS A 367 -9.18 -8.01 30.54
C LYS A 367 -7.80 -8.12 31.20
N PHE A 368 -6.87 -7.23 30.85
CA PHE A 368 -5.55 -7.15 31.47
C PHE A 368 -5.65 -6.91 32.98
N VAL A 369 -6.42 -5.90 33.42
CA VAL A 369 -6.65 -5.60 34.84
C VAL A 369 -7.28 -6.80 35.57
N GLN A 370 -8.22 -7.48 34.92
CA GLN A 370 -8.89 -8.64 35.49
C GLN A 370 -7.94 -9.84 35.64
N GLN A 371 -7.07 -10.08 34.66
CA GLN A 371 -6.09 -11.16 34.68
C GLN A 371 -4.92 -10.91 35.65
N ILE A 372 -4.51 -9.64 35.80
CA ILE A 372 -3.55 -9.24 36.84
C ILE A 372 -4.15 -9.46 38.23
N GLY A 373 -5.41 -9.06 38.42
CA GLY A 373 -6.12 -9.22 39.69
C GLY A 373 -6.32 -10.69 40.09
N SER A 374 -6.30 -11.63 39.14
CA SER A 374 -6.38 -13.07 39.38
C SER A 374 -5.03 -13.79 39.45
N GLY A 375 -3.90 -13.07 39.31
CA GLY A 375 -2.55 -13.64 39.44
C GLY A 375 -1.98 -14.31 38.19
N ASN A 376 -2.64 -14.20 37.03
CA ASN A 376 -2.22 -14.84 35.78
C ASN A 376 -1.32 -13.93 34.93
N MET A 377 -0.07 -13.71 35.36
CA MET A 377 0.84 -12.75 34.72
C MET A 377 1.13 -13.01 33.23
N VAL A 378 1.16 -14.28 32.79
CA VAL A 378 1.43 -14.64 31.37
C VAL A 378 0.25 -14.26 30.46
N GLU A 379 -0.99 -14.50 30.92
CA GLU A 379 -2.21 -14.17 30.17
C GLU A 379 -2.48 -12.65 30.17
N SER A 380 -2.07 -11.95 31.23
CA SER A 380 -2.05 -10.48 31.28
C SER A 380 -1.13 -9.89 30.19
N MET A 381 0.06 -10.47 29.98
CA MET A 381 0.98 -10.01 28.95
C MET A 381 0.43 -10.25 27.52
N GLN A 382 -0.29 -11.35 27.30
CA GLN A 382 -0.98 -11.63 26.04
C GLN A 382 -2.13 -10.66 25.76
N ALA A 383 -2.87 -10.25 26.80
CA ALA A 383 -3.93 -9.25 26.66
C ALA A 383 -3.36 -7.86 26.30
N ILE A 384 -2.20 -7.48 26.83
CA ILE A 384 -1.48 -6.25 26.44
C ILE A 384 -0.95 -6.35 25.00
N SER A 385 -0.37 -7.50 24.60
CA SER A 385 0.14 -7.64 23.23
C SER A 385 -0.99 -7.56 22.19
N ALA A 386 -2.22 -7.92 22.55
CA ALA A 386 -3.40 -7.73 21.70
C ALA A 386 -3.87 -6.25 21.60
N ILE A 387 -3.47 -5.38 22.53
CA ILE A 387 -3.74 -3.93 22.47
C ILE A 387 -2.79 -3.23 21.48
N ALA A 388 -1.56 -3.73 21.36
CA ALA A 388 -0.53 -3.06 20.57
C ALA A 388 -0.91 -2.85 19.08
N PRO A 389 -1.49 -3.82 18.36
CA PRO A 389 -1.96 -3.60 16.98
C PRO A 389 -3.10 -2.57 16.88
N ILE A 390 -3.94 -2.47 17.92
CA ILE A 390 -5.09 -1.57 17.95
C ILE A 390 -4.68 -0.14 18.28
N LEU A 391 -3.69 0.04 19.16
CA LEU A 391 -3.06 1.34 19.39
C LEU A 391 -2.30 1.84 18.15
N VAL A 392 -1.81 0.93 17.30
CA VAL A 392 -1.18 1.28 16.02
C VAL A 392 -2.19 1.72 14.96
N ILE A 393 -3.42 1.18 14.97
CA ILE A 393 -4.53 1.70 14.15
C ILE A 393 -4.91 3.15 14.54
N LEU A 394 -4.53 3.58 15.75
CA LEU A 394 -4.90 4.87 16.36
C LEU A 394 -3.80 5.93 16.33
N THR A 395 -2.56 5.53 16.09
CA THR A 395 -1.45 6.47 15.96
C THR A 395 -1.50 7.16 14.60
N PRO A 396 -1.41 8.50 14.57
CA PRO A 396 -1.60 9.29 13.36
C PRO A 396 -0.58 8.99 12.26
#